data_AF-A2GRR2-F1
#
_entry.id   AF-A2GRR2-F1
#
_cell.length_a   1.000
_cell.length_b   1.000
_cell.length_c   1.000
_cell.angle_alpha   90.00
_cell.angle_beta   90.00
_cell.angle_gamma   90.00
#
_symmetry.space_group_name_H-M   'P 1'
#
loop_
_entity.id
_entity.type
_entity.pdbx_description
1 polymer ?
#
loop_
_entity_poly.entity_id
_entity_poly.type
_entity_poly.pdbx_seq_one_letter_code
_entity_poly.pdbx_strand_id
1 'polypeptide(L)'
;MLILSLLSQHVYSGGTLSWHYVNQLTWGEWRSDFDIRYVSNGHYYSTSFADYGWWPAFKVDDGNLVYILGRNNGEASSQNVHVKTKLSQPLGDNYMLIQWIFTNNDTEPHRVSLASHTDVQIIDNDRAKVN
;
A
#
# COMPACT_ATOMS: atom_id res chain seq x y z
N MET A 1 0.30 3.70 -34.55
CA MET A 1 0.66 2.60 -33.65
C MET A 1 1.51 3.18 -32.53
N LEU A 2 0.92 3.43 -31.36
CA LEU A 2 1.61 4.05 -30.23
C LEU A 2 2.23 2.92 -29.39
N ILE A 3 3.55 2.83 -29.37
CA ILE A 3 4.27 1.90 -28.50
C ILE A 3 4.29 2.57 -27.12
N LEU A 4 3.46 2.09 -26.18
CA LEU A 4 3.67 2.38 -24.76
C LEU A 4 4.96 1.66 -24.36
N SER A 5 6.09 2.37 -24.37
CA SER A 5 7.25 1.93 -23.63
C SER A 5 6.92 2.06 -22.14
N LEU A 6 6.63 0.92 -21.51
CA LEU A 6 6.73 0.80 -20.06
C LEU A 6 8.16 1.22 -19.70
N LEU A 7 8.31 2.45 -19.21
CA LEU A 7 9.52 2.88 -18.53
C LEU A 7 9.76 1.86 -17.41
N SER A 8 10.70 0.93 -17.61
CA SER A 8 11.22 0.15 -16.50
C SER A 8 12.01 1.11 -15.64
N GLN A 9 11.31 1.79 -14.73
CA GLN A 9 11.98 2.50 -13.65
C GLN A 9 12.87 1.47 -12.97
N HIS A 10 14.17 1.74 -12.93
CA HIS A 10 15.09 0.97 -12.11
C HIS A 10 14.55 1.00 -10.68
N VAL A 11 14.03 -0.13 -10.22
CA VAL A 11 13.64 -0.31 -8.83
C VAL A 11 14.93 -0.42 -8.06
N TYR A 12 15.29 0.62 -7.31
CA TYR A 12 16.35 0.50 -6.33
C TYR A 12 15.80 -0.39 -5.22
N SER A 13 16.43 -1.53 -4.98
CA SER A 13 16.19 -2.32 -3.79
C SER A 13 17.13 -1.80 -2.70
N GLY A 14 16.88 -0.60 -2.19
CA GLY A 14 17.41 -0.23 -0.88
C GLY A 14 16.75 -1.17 0.13
N GLY A 15 17.54 -1.99 0.83
CA GLY A 15 16.99 -2.92 1.82
C GLY A 15 16.32 -2.14 2.95
N THR A 16 15.14 -2.48 3.47
CA THR A 16 14.20 -3.57 3.15
C THR A 16 12.81 -3.08 3.59
N LEU A 17 11.89 -2.77 2.67
CA LEU A 17 10.50 -2.44 3.05
C LEU A 17 9.80 -3.70 3.56
N SER A 18 9.08 -3.59 4.67
CA SER A 18 8.37 -4.72 5.28
C SER A 18 6.94 -4.37 5.68
N TRP A 19 6.10 -5.39 5.74
CA TRP A 19 4.74 -5.31 6.24
C TRP A 19 4.75 -5.59 7.74
N HIS A 20 4.11 -4.73 8.52
CA HIS A 20 3.88 -4.94 9.94
C HIS A 20 2.37 -4.94 10.20
N TYR A 21 1.83 -5.98 10.85
CA TYR A 21 0.41 -5.98 11.18
C TYR A 21 0.14 -4.97 12.30
N VAL A 22 -0.89 -4.13 12.13
CA VAL A 22 -1.37 -3.23 13.17
C VAL A 22 -2.84 -3.53 13.42
N ASN A 23 -3.31 -3.22 14.63
CA ASN A 23 -4.70 -3.42 15.04
C ASN A 23 -5.10 -2.27 15.97
N GLN A 24 -5.13 -1.07 15.40
CA GLN A 24 -5.45 0.16 16.11
C GLN A 24 -6.69 0.79 15.49
N LEU A 25 -7.51 1.41 16.34
CA LEU A 25 -8.66 2.19 15.88
C LEU A 25 -8.18 3.55 15.38
N THR A 26 -8.40 3.81 14.10
CA THR A 26 -8.21 5.10 13.45
C THR A 26 -9.57 5.79 13.31
N TRP A 27 -9.66 7.04 13.74
CA TRP A 27 -10.80 7.95 13.51
C TRP A 27 -12.20 7.35 13.71
N GLY A 28 -12.65 7.24 14.97
CA GLY A 28 -14.05 6.91 15.29
C GLY A 28 -14.34 5.42 15.34
N GLU A 29 -13.87 4.59 14.40
CA GLU A 29 -14.06 3.12 14.40
C GLU A 29 -13.27 2.35 13.33
N TRP A 30 -12.59 3.02 12.41
CA TRP A 30 -11.83 2.36 11.35
C TRP A 30 -10.63 1.63 11.94
N ARG A 31 -10.23 0.50 11.35
CA ARG A 31 -9.03 -0.21 11.79
C ARG A 31 -8.05 -0.25 10.63
N SER A 32 -6.81 0.10 10.90
CA SER A 32 -5.75 -0.13 9.94
C SER A 32 -5.30 -1.57 10.01
N ASP A 33 -5.05 -2.15 8.84
CA ASP A 33 -4.84 -3.59 8.70
C ASP A 33 -3.35 -3.94 8.58
N PHE A 34 -2.51 -2.96 8.26
CA PHE A 34 -1.06 -3.09 8.25
C PHE A 34 -0.40 -1.72 8.28
N ASP A 35 0.86 -1.70 8.67
CA ASP A 35 1.78 -0.60 8.51
C ASP A 35 2.91 -1.03 7.57
N ILE A 36 3.47 -0.06 6.85
CA ILE A 36 4.67 -0.28 6.03
C ILE A 36 5.84 0.27 6.82
N ARG A 37 6.86 -0.55 7.02
CA ARG A 37 8.05 -0.14 7.78
C ARG A 37 9.28 -0.18 6.89
N TYR A 38 10.08 0.87 7.01
CA TYR A 38 11.42 0.89 6.45
C TYR A 38 12.38 0.18 7.41
N VAL A 39 13.12 -0.81 6.92
CA VAL A 39 14.12 -1.54 7.71
C VAL A 39 15.52 -1.12 7.30
N SER A 40 16.28 -0.50 8.20
CA SER A 40 17.69 -0.15 7.99
C SER A 40 18.53 -0.59 9.16
N ASN A 41 19.63 -1.31 8.89
CA ASN A 41 20.52 -1.88 9.91
C ASN A 41 19.80 -2.69 11.01
N GLY A 42 18.71 -3.38 10.65
CA GLY A 42 17.88 -4.15 11.60
C GLY A 42 16.93 -3.31 12.45
N HIS A 43 16.91 -1.98 12.28
CA HIS A 43 15.97 -1.08 12.91
C HIS A 43 14.75 -0.84 12.03
N TYR A 44 13.57 -0.75 12.65
CA TYR A 44 12.30 -0.50 11.97
C TYR A 44 11.88 0.95 12.16
N TYR A 45 11.65 1.65 11.06
CA TYR A 45 11.13 3.01 11.05
C TYR A 45 9.69 2.99 10.53
N SER A 46 8.76 3.47 11.35
CA SER A 46 7.35 3.58 10.98
C SER A 46 7.16 4.62 9.88
N THR A 47 6.31 4.31 8.89
CA THR A 47 5.92 5.26 7.84
C THR A 47 4.59 5.95 8.13
N SER A 48 3.87 5.47 9.14
CA SER A 48 2.59 6.02 9.59
C SER A 48 2.70 6.52 11.04
N PHE A 49 1.86 7.50 11.37
CA PHE A 49 1.80 8.11 12.69
C PHE A 49 1.35 7.09 13.72
N ALA A 50 2.12 6.96 14.82
CA ALA A 50 1.79 6.08 15.94
C ALA A 50 1.48 4.61 15.55
N ASP A 51 2.07 4.12 14.46
CA ASP A 51 1.75 2.82 13.88
C ASP A 51 0.25 2.64 13.56
N TYR A 52 -0.43 3.73 13.19
CA TYR A 52 -1.82 3.74 12.75
C TYR A 52 -1.98 3.25 11.32
N GLY A 53 -0.90 2.94 10.61
CA GLY A 53 -0.90 2.13 9.41
C GLY A 53 -1.67 2.67 8.21
N TRP A 54 -1.78 1.80 7.23
CA TRP A 54 -2.41 1.98 5.94
C TRP A 54 -3.73 1.20 5.89
N TRP A 55 -4.70 1.79 5.21
CA TRP A 55 -6.04 1.26 5.06
C TRP A 55 -6.49 1.25 3.60
N PRO A 56 -5.93 0.35 2.77
CA PRO A 56 -6.38 0.13 1.41
C PRO A 56 -7.56 -0.83 1.34
N ALA A 57 -8.58 -0.43 0.60
CA ALA A 57 -9.74 -1.23 0.31
C ALA A 57 -10.17 -1.03 -1.14
N PHE A 58 -10.73 -2.07 -1.73
CA PHE A 58 -11.25 -2.01 -3.08
C PHE A 58 -12.64 -2.64 -3.18
N LYS A 59 -13.36 -2.26 -4.22
CA LYS A 59 -14.64 -2.84 -4.60
C LYS A 59 -14.61 -3.15 -6.09
N VAL A 60 -15.23 -4.27 -6.45
CA VAL A 60 -15.40 -4.72 -7.84
C VAL A 60 -16.88 -4.66 -8.17
N ASP A 61 -17.22 -3.95 -9.25
CA ASP A 61 -18.59 -3.66 -9.69
C ASP A 61 -19.47 -3.20 -8.53
N ASP A 62 -20.60 -3.87 -8.31
CA ASP A 62 -21.55 -3.58 -7.24
C ASP A 62 -21.32 -4.42 -5.98
N GLY A 63 -20.20 -5.13 -5.89
CA GLY A 63 -19.87 -6.02 -4.77
C GLY A 63 -19.56 -5.35 -3.43
N ASN A 64 -19.11 -6.18 -2.48
CA ASN A 64 -18.71 -5.71 -1.15
C ASN A 64 -17.34 -5.02 -1.19
N LEU A 65 -17.12 -4.13 -0.21
CA LEU A 65 -15.79 -3.57 0.06
C LEU A 65 -14.87 -4.67 0.61
N VAL A 66 -13.66 -4.78 0.05
CA VAL A 66 -12.65 -5.77 0.43
C VAL A 66 -11.36 -5.07 0.82
N TYR A 67 -10.85 -5.38 2.00
CA TYR A 67 -9.60 -4.82 2.53
C TYR A 67 -8.38 -5.60 2.03
N ILE A 68 -7.31 -4.89 1.69
CA ILE A 68 -6.04 -5.48 1.28
C ILE A 68 -5.16 -5.59 2.52
N LEU A 69 -5.16 -6.76 3.17
CA LEU A 69 -4.58 -6.91 4.50
C LEU A 69 -3.09 -7.25 4.43
N GLY A 70 -2.26 -6.66 5.30
CA GLY A 70 -0.84 -7.05 5.41
C GLY A 70 -0.65 -8.48 5.92
N ARG A 71 -1.56 -8.99 6.77
CA ARG A 71 -1.54 -10.41 7.20
C ARG A 71 -1.72 -11.41 6.05
N ASN A 72 -2.25 -10.94 4.92
CA ASN A 72 -2.37 -11.71 3.67
C ASN A 72 -1.28 -11.30 2.67
N ASN A 73 -0.12 -10.84 3.14
CA ASN A 73 0.99 -10.36 2.32
C ASN A 73 0.60 -9.24 1.34
N GLY A 74 -0.39 -8.41 1.70
CA GLY A 74 -0.86 -7.32 0.83
C GLY A 74 -1.64 -7.81 -0.38
N GLU A 75 -2.24 -9.00 -0.31
CA GLU A 75 -3.03 -9.61 -1.37
C GLU A 75 -4.50 -9.80 -0.96
N ALA A 76 -5.40 -9.64 -1.93
CA ALA A 76 -6.83 -9.88 -1.78
C ALA A 76 -7.48 -10.20 -3.13
N SER A 77 -8.67 -10.80 -3.12
CA SER A 77 -9.41 -11.12 -4.34
C SER A 77 -10.91 -10.93 -4.12
N SER A 78 -11.63 -10.51 -5.16
CA SER A 78 -13.09 -10.41 -5.19
C SER A 78 -13.58 -10.52 -6.63
N GLN A 79 -14.63 -11.32 -6.88
CA GLN A 79 -15.26 -11.44 -8.21
C GLN A 79 -14.23 -11.63 -9.33
N ASN A 80 -13.36 -12.64 -9.20
CA ASN A 80 -12.27 -12.95 -10.15
C ASN A 80 -11.23 -11.85 -10.41
N VAL A 81 -11.35 -10.68 -9.77
CA VAL A 81 -10.31 -9.66 -9.74
C VAL A 81 -9.40 -9.90 -8.54
N HIS A 82 -8.11 -10.10 -8.81
CA HIS A 82 -7.06 -10.23 -7.80
C HIS A 82 -6.30 -8.91 -7.68
N VAL A 83 -5.92 -8.52 -6.46
CA VAL A 83 -5.02 -7.40 -6.21
C VAL A 83 -3.83 -7.85 -5.40
N LYS A 84 -2.64 -7.41 -5.82
CA LYS A 84 -1.38 -7.60 -5.11
C LYS A 84 -0.73 -6.26 -4.85
N THR A 85 -0.31 -6.02 -3.61
CA THR A 85 0.46 -4.84 -3.28
C THR A 85 1.95 -5.10 -3.51
N LYS A 86 2.62 -4.17 -4.19
CA LYS A 86 4.05 -4.18 -4.41
C LYS A 86 4.66 -2.92 -3.81
N LEU A 87 5.71 -3.11 -3.02
CA LEU A 87 6.50 -2.05 -2.43
C LEU A 87 7.83 -1.94 -3.18
N SER A 88 8.26 -0.73 -3.49
CA SER A 88 9.56 -0.46 -4.11
C SER A 88 10.08 0.92 -3.75
N GLN A 89 11.35 1.19 -4.04
CA GLN A 89 11.97 2.51 -3.91
C GLN A 89 12.46 2.96 -5.30
N PRO A 90 11.65 3.68 -6.09
CA PRO A 90 12.03 4.01 -7.46
C PRO A 90 13.13 5.08 -7.54
N LEU A 91 13.37 5.82 -6.45
CA LEU A 91 14.26 7.00 -6.42
C LEU A 91 15.11 7.03 -5.15
N GLY A 92 15.91 5.98 -4.90
CA GLY A 92 16.74 5.89 -3.69
C GLY A 92 15.93 5.75 -2.40
N ASP A 93 16.61 5.81 -1.25
CA ASP A 93 16.07 5.30 0.02
C ASP A 93 14.94 6.16 0.63
N ASN A 94 14.83 7.42 0.20
CA ASN A 94 13.87 8.38 0.77
C ASN A 94 12.49 8.31 0.13
N TYR A 95 12.31 7.55 -0.95
CA TYR A 95 11.04 7.48 -1.66
C TYR A 95 10.51 6.06 -1.64
N MET A 96 9.28 5.91 -1.16
CA MET A 96 8.53 4.66 -1.24
C MET A 96 7.46 4.76 -2.32
N LEU A 97 7.40 3.75 -3.18
CA LEU A 97 6.32 3.53 -4.11
C LEU A 97 5.49 2.33 -3.65
N ILE A 98 4.20 2.60 -3.40
CA ILE A 98 3.19 1.59 -3.12
C ILE A 98 2.35 1.41 -4.38
N GLN A 99 2.29 0.19 -4.89
CA GLN A 99 1.51 -0.14 -6.08
C GLN A 99 0.46 -1.19 -5.74
N TRP A 100 -0.80 -0.91 -6.08
CA TRP A 100 -1.87 -1.91 -6.07
C TRP A 100 -2.07 -2.42 -7.49
N ILE A 101 -1.64 -3.66 -7.74
CA ILE A 101 -1.64 -4.26 -9.08
C ILE A 101 -2.88 -5.14 -9.18
N PHE A 102 -3.86 -4.71 -9.97
CA PHE A 102 -5.09 -5.45 -10.22
C PHE A 102 -4.94 -6.36 -11.44
N THR A 103 -5.40 -7.60 -11.31
CA THR A 103 -5.47 -8.59 -12.39
C THR A 103 -6.91 -9.07 -12.50
N ASN A 104 -7.52 -8.83 -13.65
CA ASN A 104 -8.80 -9.43 -14.00
C ASN A 104 -8.57 -10.86 -14.52
N ASN A 105 -9.08 -11.87 -13.81
CA ASN A 105 -8.97 -13.28 -14.23
C ASN A 105 -10.23 -13.78 -14.94
N ASP A 106 -11.17 -12.89 -15.24
CA ASP A 106 -12.39 -13.19 -16.00
C ASP A 106 -12.21 -12.88 -17.49
N THR A 107 -13.19 -13.30 -18.31
CA THR A 107 -13.27 -12.94 -19.73
C THR A 107 -13.96 -11.60 -19.96
N GLU A 108 -14.77 -11.15 -19.01
CA GLU A 108 -15.53 -9.91 -19.09
C GLU A 108 -14.83 -8.75 -18.36
N PRO A 109 -15.03 -7.49 -18.79
CA PRO A 109 -14.45 -6.33 -18.12
C PRO A 109 -15.14 -6.04 -16.78
N HIS A 110 -14.35 -5.65 -15.77
CA HIS A 110 -14.84 -5.22 -14.46
C HIS A 110 -14.55 -3.75 -14.19
N ARG A 111 -15.39 -3.11 -13.36
CA ARG A 111 -15.11 -1.81 -12.76
C ARG A 111 -14.48 -2.02 -11.39
N VAL A 112 -13.35 -1.36 -11.15
CA VAL A 112 -12.65 -1.43 -9.87
C VAL A 112 -12.58 -0.03 -9.27
N SER A 113 -13.00 0.09 -8.01
CA SER A 113 -12.77 1.27 -7.19
C SER A 113 -11.75 0.92 -6.12
N LEU A 114 -10.68 1.70 -6.00
CA LEU A 114 -9.66 1.56 -4.95
C LEU A 114 -9.68 2.84 -4.11
N ALA A 115 -9.68 2.67 -2.79
CA ALA A 115 -9.40 3.73 -1.84
C ALA A 115 -8.25 3.27 -0.94
N SER A 116 -7.39 4.21 -0.53
CA SER A 116 -6.42 3.97 0.53
C SER A 116 -6.33 5.21 1.39
N HIS A 117 -6.18 4.99 2.69
CA HIS A 117 -5.93 6.04 3.66
C HIS A 117 -4.69 5.67 4.49
N THR A 118 -3.95 6.67 4.95
CA THR A 118 -2.90 6.53 5.93
C THR A 118 -2.69 7.88 6.60
N ASP A 119 -2.32 7.85 7.87
CA ASP A 119 -1.81 9.03 8.57
C ASP A 119 -0.28 8.97 8.51
N VAL A 120 0.33 9.78 7.63
CA VAL A 120 1.78 9.68 7.37
C VAL A 120 2.55 10.36 8.49
N GLN A 121 3.56 9.67 9.03
CA GLN A 121 4.49 10.26 9.98
C GLN A 121 5.68 10.90 9.27
N ILE A 122 5.99 12.15 9.61
CA ILE A 122 7.20 12.83 9.18
C ILE A 122 7.97 13.24 10.45
N ILE A 123 9.08 12.56 10.74
CA ILE A 123 9.83 12.73 12.02
C ILE A 123 8.91 12.35 13.21
N ASP A 124 8.96 13.06 14.35
CA ASP A 124 8.11 12.82 15.53
C ASP A 124 6.87 13.72 15.53
N ASN A 125 6.46 14.22 14.35
CA ASN A 125 5.41 15.22 14.24
C ASN A 125 4.50 14.93 13.03
N ASP A 126 3.20 14.77 13.29
CA ASP A 126 2.14 14.66 12.28
C ASP A 126 2.01 15.94 11.41
N ARG A 127 2.71 17.02 11.78
CA ARG A 127 2.70 18.34 11.13
C ARG A 127 4.08 18.86 10.73
N ALA A 128 5.03 17.97 10.42
CA ALA A 128 6.35 18.45 10.02
C ALA A 128 6.26 19.34 8.76
N LYS A 129 6.75 20.57 8.86
CA LYS A 129 6.95 21.44 7.71
C LYS A 129 8.06 20.83 6.84
N VAL A 130 7.77 20.64 5.56
CA VAL A 130 8.81 20.42 4.55
C VAL A 130 9.58 21.73 4.44
N ASN A 131 10.82 21.74 4.91
CA ASN A 131 11.75 22.86 4.69
C ASN A 131 12.57 22.60 3.43
#